data_AF-A0A358EQ09-F1
#
_entry.id   AF-A0A358EQ09-F1
#
_cell.length_a   1.000
_cell.length_b   1.000
_cell.length_c   1.000
_cell.angle_alpha   90.00
_cell.angle_beta   90.00
_cell.angle_gamma   90.00
#
_symmetry.space_group_name_H-M   'P 1'
#
loop_
_entity.id
_entity.type
_entity.pdbx_description
1 polymer ?
#
loop_
_entity_poly.entity_id
_entity_poly.type
_entity_poly.pdbx_seq_one_letter_code
_entity_poly.pdbx_strand_id
1 'polypeptide(L)'
;MKINSLVLRFICIFLHLSLQVFSAQFITPGDRMMARYFKSQADEIAAESLNEIKTIEDWGARKDIYRKQMHEMLGLDPMPERTPLKAVVTGKIDHPEFEVWKLHFQSKPKLYVTANLYVPKSIKKPAPTILYVCGHGAVKKSGISYGNKVHYQHHGVWFARNGYVCLIIDTLQLGEIEGIHHGTYNHNMWWWNSRGYSSASVEAWNCIRALDYLETLDFVDKERFGVTGRSGGGAYSWWISVLDERIKVSAPVAGITSLKNHVYAGYPNSGRLAHGVVEGHCDCMFQVNTYRWDFGQVASLVAPRPLMILNTDDDRIFPLNGVNDVFNHARRIYGLHEARDKIGLVITPGGHKDTQPLRVPAFSWFNRHLKGSEEPVTIVAEKLFKPQQLRVFNQLPMDSINGKIQEQFTQLAKESDGSGEPTIRLLAEKTFQGWPSKAFSLNKKENFQVEYEGVIFKAIDFDSQKHVRLRAYIAHRKGLRNPSRVDLEVLNESYWTKYLHLGRFAFTDVWQEELKLAGIDADLPVSKKQKKALAVHMEKMR
;
A
#
# COMPACT_ATOMS: atom_id res chain seq x y z
N MET A 1 22.15 -62.71 -24.20
CA MET A 1 21.26 -62.22 -25.29
C MET A 1 20.30 -61.22 -24.68
N LYS A 2 20.17 -60.04 -25.29
CA LYS A 2 19.69 -58.78 -24.69
C LYS A 2 18.24 -58.83 -24.17
N ILE A 3 18.05 -58.31 -22.95
CA ILE A 3 16.76 -57.94 -22.35
C ILE A 3 16.41 -56.54 -22.87
N ASN A 4 15.29 -56.39 -23.59
CA ASN A 4 14.73 -55.09 -23.97
C ASN A 4 13.43 -54.87 -23.17
N SER A 5 13.51 -54.08 -22.11
CA SER A 5 12.36 -53.54 -21.40
C SER A 5 11.82 -52.30 -22.13
N LEU A 6 10.54 -52.36 -22.50
CA LEU A 6 9.79 -51.27 -23.12
C LEU A 6 9.52 -50.17 -22.07
N VAL A 7 10.27 -49.07 -22.11
CA VAL A 7 10.01 -47.89 -21.27
C VAL A 7 9.10 -46.93 -22.04
N LEU A 8 7.81 -46.95 -21.70
CA LEU A 8 6.83 -45.97 -22.14
C LEU A 8 7.05 -44.67 -21.33
N ARG A 9 7.80 -43.71 -21.88
CA ARG A 9 7.94 -42.37 -21.28
C ARG A 9 6.71 -41.54 -21.63
N PHE A 10 5.77 -41.44 -20.69
CA PHE A 10 4.80 -40.34 -20.65
C PHE A 10 5.56 -39.04 -20.36
N ILE A 11 5.79 -38.22 -21.39
CA ILE A 11 6.20 -36.83 -21.21
C ILE A 11 4.93 -36.07 -20.86
N CYS A 12 4.66 -35.94 -19.56
CA CYS A 12 3.72 -34.93 -19.06
C CYS A 12 4.34 -33.56 -19.32
N ILE A 13 3.97 -32.93 -20.44
CA ILE A 13 4.19 -31.51 -20.66
C ILE A 13 3.29 -30.78 -19.66
N PHE A 14 3.83 -30.50 -18.47
CA PHE A 14 3.29 -29.43 -17.65
C PHE A 14 3.52 -28.14 -18.44
N LEU A 15 2.49 -27.67 -19.15
CA LEU A 15 2.37 -26.25 -19.46
C LEU A 15 2.30 -25.52 -18.12
N HIS A 16 3.46 -25.20 -17.56
CA HIS A 16 3.58 -23.99 -16.79
C HIS A 16 3.22 -22.86 -17.76
N LEU A 17 1.98 -22.39 -17.70
CA LEU A 17 1.74 -20.98 -17.94
C LEU A 17 2.62 -20.26 -16.91
N SER A 18 3.85 -19.95 -17.30
CA SER A 18 4.56 -18.84 -16.74
C SER A 18 3.61 -17.66 -16.94
N LEU A 19 2.91 -17.27 -15.88
CA LEU A 19 2.52 -15.88 -15.70
C LEU A 19 3.80 -15.12 -15.99
N GLN A 20 3.89 -14.50 -17.18
CA GLN A 20 4.96 -13.57 -17.47
C GLN A 20 4.77 -12.46 -16.44
N VAL A 21 5.55 -12.55 -15.37
CA VAL A 21 5.61 -11.54 -14.34
C VAL A 21 6.31 -10.37 -15.02
N PHE A 22 5.51 -9.47 -15.61
CA PHE A 22 6.01 -8.23 -16.17
C PHE A 22 6.71 -7.49 -15.03
N SER A 23 8.04 -7.45 -15.06
CA SER A 23 8.81 -6.50 -14.25
C SER A 23 8.45 -5.08 -14.70
N ALA A 24 8.77 -4.05 -13.90
CA ALA A 24 8.87 -2.68 -14.39
C ALA A 24 9.77 -2.66 -15.63
N GLN A 25 9.15 -2.68 -16.79
CA GLN A 25 9.79 -2.82 -18.07
C GLN A 25 9.95 -1.40 -18.59
N PHE A 26 11.12 -0.81 -18.37
CA PHE A 26 11.47 0.53 -18.85
C PHE A 26 11.68 0.56 -20.38
N ILE A 27 10.77 -0.08 -21.11
CA ILE A 27 10.86 -0.40 -22.53
C ILE A 27 10.61 0.85 -23.35
N THR A 28 9.58 1.62 -23.01
CA THR A 28 9.20 2.80 -23.77
C THR A 28 9.97 4.05 -23.28
N PRO A 29 10.11 5.08 -24.15
CA PRO A 29 10.57 6.40 -23.70
C PRO A 29 9.71 6.96 -22.56
N GLY A 30 8.40 6.71 -22.59
CA GLY A 30 7.44 7.09 -21.54
C GLY A 30 7.81 6.50 -20.18
N ASP A 31 8.05 5.18 -20.14
CA ASP A 31 8.42 4.48 -18.90
C ASP A 31 9.70 5.07 -18.30
N ARG A 32 10.71 5.33 -19.14
CA ARG A 32 11.98 5.94 -18.70
C ARG A 32 11.81 7.37 -18.19
N MET A 33 10.92 8.16 -18.80
CA MET A 33 10.60 9.51 -18.32
C MET A 33 9.92 9.46 -16.96
N MET A 34 8.89 8.61 -16.82
CA MET A 34 8.15 8.45 -15.56
C MET A 34 9.03 7.89 -14.45
N ALA A 35 9.91 6.93 -14.75
CA ALA A 35 10.88 6.40 -13.78
C ALA A 35 11.81 7.48 -13.23
N ARG A 36 12.35 8.34 -14.11
CA ARG A 36 13.20 9.47 -13.68
C ARG A 36 12.40 10.50 -12.89
N TYR A 37 11.17 10.80 -13.30
CA TYR A 37 10.28 11.69 -12.58
C TYR A 37 10.00 11.18 -11.17
N PHE A 38 9.51 9.94 -11.03
CA PHE A 38 9.19 9.35 -9.72
C PHE A 38 10.43 9.18 -8.83
N LYS A 39 11.59 8.85 -9.41
CA LYS A 39 12.86 8.88 -8.68
C LYS A 39 13.14 10.27 -8.10
N SER A 40 13.08 11.32 -8.94
CA SER A 40 13.31 12.70 -8.47
C SER A 40 12.31 13.10 -7.39
N GLN A 41 11.03 12.76 -7.55
CA GLN A 41 10.00 13.08 -6.55
C GLN A 41 10.23 12.34 -5.23
N ALA A 42 10.59 11.06 -5.27
CA ALA A 42 10.89 10.28 -4.06
C ALA A 42 12.16 10.81 -3.36
N ASP A 43 13.18 11.24 -4.13
CA ASP A 43 14.39 11.85 -3.58
C ASP A 43 14.11 13.20 -2.90
N GLU A 44 13.29 14.05 -3.52
CA GLU A 44 12.85 15.34 -2.97
C GLU A 44 12.06 15.13 -1.66
N ILE A 45 11.05 14.24 -1.68
CA ILE A 45 10.23 13.91 -0.50
C ILE A 45 11.09 13.39 0.66
N ALA A 46 12.01 12.47 0.38
CA ALA A 46 12.86 11.90 1.41
C ALA A 46 13.81 12.94 2.02
N ALA A 47 14.33 13.87 1.21
CA ALA A 47 15.21 14.94 1.68
C ALA A 47 14.47 15.99 2.52
N GLU A 48 13.20 16.25 2.22
CA GLU A 48 12.36 17.20 2.95
C GLU A 48 11.72 16.60 4.20
N SER A 49 11.64 15.26 4.31
CA SER A 49 10.96 14.57 5.40
C SER A 49 11.48 15.01 6.79
N LEU A 50 10.60 15.68 7.54
CA LEU A 50 10.86 16.25 8.87
C LEU A 50 12.06 17.20 8.93
N ASN A 51 12.55 17.73 7.80
CA ASN A 51 13.71 18.61 7.80
C ASN A 51 13.43 19.91 8.56
N GLU A 52 12.17 20.36 8.61
CA GLU A 52 11.71 21.51 9.38
C GLU A 52 11.77 21.32 10.90
N ILE A 53 11.83 20.08 11.40
CA ILE A 53 11.86 19.79 12.84
C ILE A 53 13.30 19.80 13.34
N LYS A 54 13.69 20.85 14.08
CA LYS A 54 15.03 20.98 14.69
C LYS A 54 15.00 20.88 16.21
N THR A 55 13.92 21.31 16.85
CA THR A 55 13.74 21.26 18.31
C THR A 55 12.50 20.50 18.75
N ILE A 56 12.35 20.29 20.05
CA ILE A 56 11.15 19.65 20.62
C ILE A 56 9.91 20.55 20.48
N GLU A 57 10.09 21.87 20.46
CA GLU A 57 9.03 22.84 20.22
C GLU A 57 8.52 22.75 18.78
N ASP A 58 9.41 22.62 17.78
CA ASP A 58 9.02 22.40 16.38
C ASP A 58 8.16 21.14 16.25
N TRP A 59 8.58 20.05 16.91
CA TRP A 59 7.82 18.80 16.94
C TRP A 59 6.46 18.99 17.62
N GLY A 60 6.44 19.66 18.77
CA GLY A 60 5.22 19.97 19.52
C GLY A 60 4.20 20.76 18.69
N ALA A 61 4.65 21.71 17.87
CA ALA A 61 3.81 22.53 17.01
C ALA A 61 3.23 21.78 15.81
N ARG A 62 3.79 20.62 15.43
CA ARG A 62 3.44 19.91 14.18
C ARG A 62 2.86 18.52 14.37
N LYS A 63 3.19 17.81 15.46
CA LYS A 63 2.80 16.40 15.67
C LYS A 63 1.30 16.14 15.51
N ASP A 64 0.46 17.05 15.98
CA ASP A 64 -1.00 16.87 15.93
C ASP A 64 -1.56 17.17 14.53
N ILE A 65 -0.94 18.09 13.79
CA ILE A 65 -1.21 18.29 12.36
C ILE A 65 -0.85 17.02 11.60
N TYR A 66 0.33 16.46 11.85
CA TYR A 66 0.75 15.22 11.20
C TYR A 66 -0.20 14.06 11.53
N ARG A 67 -0.62 13.90 12.79
CA ARG A 67 -1.63 12.87 13.14
C ARG A 67 -2.93 13.07 12.37
N LYS A 68 -3.44 14.29 12.29
CA LYS A 68 -4.63 14.59 11.47
C LYS A 68 -4.41 14.21 10.00
N GLN A 69 -3.26 14.57 9.42
CA GLN A 69 -2.89 14.18 8.06
C GLN A 69 -2.88 12.65 7.88
N MET A 70 -2.38 11.90 8.87
CA MET A 70 -2.39 10.44 8.84
C MET A 70 -3.82 9.86 8.83
N HIS A 71 -4.72 10.42 9.64
CA HIS A 71 -6.14 10.06 9.62
C HIS A 71 -6.77 10.32 8.24
N GLU A 72 -6.53 11.49 7.65
CA GLU A 72 -7.02 11.84 6.32
C GLU A 72 -6.47 10.88 5.23
N MET A 73 -5.16 10.60 5.22
CA MET A 73 -4.54 9.72 4.21
C MET A 73 -4.96 8.25 4.33
N LEU A 74 -5.49 7.84 5.49
CA LEU A 74 -6.11 6.54 5.72
C LEU A 74 -7.63 6.59 5.58
N GLY A 75 -8.24 7.68 5.09
CA GLY A 75 -9.68 7.75 4.91
C GLY A 75 -10.46 7.57 6.23
N LEU A 76 -9.86 7.96 7.34
CA LEU A 76 -10.41 7.95 8.71
C LEU A 76 -10.78 9.35 9.19
N ASP A 77 -10.87 10.32 8.28
CA ASP A 77 -11.41 11.65 8.54
C ASP A 77 -12.57 11.94 7.56
N PRO A 78 -13.83 12.05 8.03
CA PRO A 78 -14.24 11.82 9.42
C PRO A 78 -14.07 10.35 9.83
N MET A 79 -13.79 10.12 11.12
CA MET A 79 -13.67 8.77 11.66
C MET A 79 -15.01 8.03 11.54
N PRO A 80 -15.03 6.74 11.15
CA PRO A 80 -16.26 5.96 11.20
C PRO A 80 -16.85 5.93 12.62
N GLU A 81 -18.18 5.88 12.72
CA GLU A 81 -18.84 5.82 14.02
C GLU A 81 -18.51 4.52 14.77
N ARG A 82 -18.21 4.62 16.07
CA ARG A 82 -17.98 3.49 16.98
C ARG A 82 -19.29 2.77 17.35
N THR A 83 -19.91 2.10 16.39
CA THR A 83 -21.16 1.34 16.57
C THR A 83 -21.02 0.11 17.48
N PRO A 84 -22.10 -0.43 18.09
CA PRO A 84 -22.02 -1.62 18.95
C PRO A 84 -21.28 -2.80 18.28
N LEU A 85 -20.29 -3.36 18.98
CA LEU A 85 -19.40 -4.40 18.45
C LEU A 85 -20.11 -5.71 18.09
N LYS A 86 -21.27 -6.01 18.69
CA LYS A 86 -21.97 -7.31 18.52
C LYS A 86 -21.00 -8.51 18.63
N ALA A 87 -20.11 -8.46 19.62
CA ALA A 87 -19.07 -9.46 19.80
C ALA A 87 -19.67 -10.79 20.26
N VAL A 88 -19.25 -11.90 19.65
CA VAL A 88 -19.73 -13.25 19.97
C VAL A 88 -18.53 -14.18 20.10
N VAL A 89 -18.45 -14.88 21.22
CA VAL A 89 -17.52 -16.01 21.42
C VAL A 89 -18.21 -17.27 20.90
N THR A 90 -17.70 -17.84 19.81
CA THR A 90 -18.28 -19.02 19.14
C THR A 90 -17.73 -20.34 19.69
N GLY A 91 -16.68 -20.28 20.50
CA GLY A 91 -16.19 -21.43 21.25
C GLY A 91 -14.88 -21.12 21.97
N LYS A 92 -14.48 -22.05 22.84
CA LYS A 92 -13.22 -21.99 23.57
C LYS A 92 -12.44 -23.29 23.41
N ILE A 93 -11.12 -23.19 23.39
CA ILE A 93 -10.20 -24.32 23.48
C ILE A 93 -9.54 -24.25 24.85
N ASP A 94 -9.60 -25.33 25.60
CA ASP A 94 -8.94 -25.45 26.89
C ASP A 94 -7.52 -25.99 26.72
N HIS A 95 -6.53 -25.31 27.30
CA HIS A 95 -5.14 -25.76 27.43
C HIS A 95 -4.73 -25.67 28.92
N PRO A 96 -3.80 -26.50 29.44
CA PRO A 96 -3.44 -26.44 30.85
C PRO A 96 -3.00 -25.06 31.35
N GLU A 97 -2.31 -24.27 30.52
CA GLU A 97 -1.75 -22.95 30.87
C GLU A 97 -2.65 -21.74 30.50
N PHE A 98 -3.57 -21.90 29.53
CA PHE A 98 -4.36 -20.79 28.96
C PHE A 98 -5.64 -21.29 28.28
N GLU A 99 -6.55 -20.38 27.92
CA GLU A 99 -7.68 -20.65 27.04
C GLU A 99 -7.50 -19.93 25.70
N VAL A 100 -8.07 -20.48 24.62
CA VAL A 100 -8.21 -19.77 23.33
C VAL A 100 -9.68 -19.57 23.03
N TRP A 101 -10.13 -18.32 23.01
CA TRP A 101 -11.50 -17.96 22.65
C TRP A 101 -11.55 -17.66 21.15
N LYS A 102 -12.47 -18.31 20.46
CA LYS A 102 -12.77 -18.08 19.05
C LYS A 102 -13.91 -17.10 19.00
N LEU A 103 -13.71 -15.95 18.38
CA LEU A 103 -14.70 -14.89 18.43
C LEU A 103 -14.73 -14.06 17.15
N HIS A 104 -15.85 -13.38 16.95
CA HIS A 104 -15.96 -12.31 15.98
C HIS A 104 -16.61 -11.08 16.63
N PHE A 105 -16.37 -9.92 16.03
CA PHE A 105 -17.09 -8.69 16.30
C PHE A 105 -17.29 -7.92 14.99
N GLN A 106 -18.10 -6.87 15.03
CA GLN A 106 -18.36 -5.98 13.91
C GLN A 106 -17.61 -4.66 14.14
N SER A 107 -16.64 -4.34 13.28
CA SER A 107 -15.91 -3.07 13.36
C SER A 107 -16.76 -1.91 12.80
N LYS A 108 -17.63 -2.20 11.85
CA LYS A 108 -18.74 -1.37 11.35
C LYS A 108 -19.96 -2.30 11.19
N PRO A 109 -21.22 -1.82 11.18
CA PRO A 109 -22.35 -2.72 11.00
C PRO A 109 -22.15 -3.64 9.80
N LYS A 110 -22.20 -4.95 10.06
CA LYS A 110 -22.01 -6.05 9.08
C LYS A 110 -20.59 -6.22 8.52
N LEU A 111 -19.61 -5.43 8.96
CA LEU A 111 -18.19 -5.65 8.66
C LEU A 111 -17.58 -6.47 9.78
N TYR A 112 -17.39 -7.76 9.53
CA TYR A 112 -16.98 -8.72 10.54
C TYR A 112 -15.45 -8.82 10.64
N VAL A 113 -14.93 -8.76 11.86
CA VAL A 113 -13.56 -9.09 12.21
C VAL A 113 -13.58 -10.42 12.97
N THR A 114 -12.77 -11.37 12.51
CA THR A 114 -12.62 -12.68 13.16
C THR A 114 -11.30 -12.74 13.91
N ALA A 115 -11.31 -13.35 15.09
CA ALA A 115 -10.19 -13.28 16.00
C ALA A 115 -10.04 -14.53 16.89
N ASN A 116 -8.83 -14.73 17.40
CA ASN A 116 -8.55 -15.66 18.48
C ASN A 116 -7.95 -14.88 19.66
N LEU A 117 -8.59 -14.96 20.82
CA LEU A 117 -8.12 -14.35 22.07
C LEU A 117 -7.50 -15.43 22.95
N TYR A 118 -6.22 -15.27 23.27
CA TYR A 118 -5.46 -16.16 24.12
C TYR A 118 -5.42 -15.56 25.53
N VAL A 119 -5.97 -16.28 26.51
CA VAL A 119 -6.17 -15.80 27.88
C VAL A 119 -5.43 -16.71 28.86
N PRO A 120 -4.35 -16.24 29.52
CA PRO A 120 -3.67 -17.02 30.54
C PRO A 120 -4.59 -17.43 31.69
N LYS A 121 -4.51 -18.68 32.14
CA LYS A 121 -5.26 -19.16 33.33
C LYS A 121 -4.68 -18.63 34.64
N SER A 122 -3.43 -18.17 34.62
CA SER A 122 -2.73 -17.61 35.78
C SER A 122 -3.11 -16.16 36.12
N ILE A 123 -4.02 -15.53 35.35
CA ILE A 123 -4.46 -14.15 35.58
C ILE A 123 -5.16 -14.03 36.95
N LYS A 124 -4.56 -13.25 37.85
CA LYS A 124 -5.15 -12.86 39.16
C LYS A 124 -5.60 -11.41 39.21
N LYS A 125 -5.09 -10.58 38.30
CA LYS A 125 -5.35 -9.14 38.14
C LYS A 125 -5.39 -8.83 36.65
N PRO A 126 -6.05 -7.73 36.22
CA PRO A 126 -6.03 -7.31 34.83
C PRO A 126 -4.62 -7.36 34.23
N ALA A 127 -4.48 -8.03 33.09
CA ALA A 127 -3.20 -8.37 32.50
C ALA A 127 -2.82 -7.41 31.36
N PRO A 128 -1.52 -7.13 31.16
CA PRO A 128 -1.07 -6.41 29.97
C PRO A 128 -1.47 -7.18 28.72
N THR A 129 -1.84 -6.45 27.67
CA THR A 129 -2.51 -7.03 26.51
C THR A 129 -1.79 -6.71 25.23
N ILE A 130 -1.64 -7.70 24.36
CA ILE A 130 -1.06 -7.56 23.02
C ILE A 130 -2.17 -7.68 21.97
N LEU A 131 -2.33 -6.63 21.17
CA LEU A 131 -3.00 -6.74 19.88
C LEU A 131 -1.99 -7.28 18.87
N TYR A 132 -2.18 -8.50 18.39
CA TYR A 132 -1.39 -9.06 17.31
C TYR A 132 -2.12 -8.89 15.99
N VAL A 133 -1.49 -8.17 15.06
CA VAL A 133 -2.02 -7.89 13.73
C VAL A 133 -1.33 -8.76 12.69
N CYS A 134 -2.10 -9.41 11.83
CA CYS A 134 -1.57 -10.45 10.95
C CYS A 134 -0.93 -9.91 9.67
N GLY A 135 0.15 -10.54 9.23
CA GLY A 135 0.65 -10.41 7.86
C GLY A 135 -0.05 -11.36 6.88
N HIS A 136 0.44 -11.42 5.64
CA HIS A 136 -0.19 -12.16 4.54
C HIS A 136 0.08 -13.68 4.55
N GLY A 137 -0.11 -14.34 5.70
CA GLY A 137 0.05 -15.79 5.87
C GLY A 137 -1.27 -16.54 5.65
N ALA A 138 -1.62 -16.83 4.39
CA ALA A 138 -2.88 -17.50 4.06
C ALA A 138 -2.97 -18.92 4.65
N VAL A 139 -4.15 -19.28 5.17
CA VAL A 139 -4.46 -20.64 5.64
C VAL A 139 -5.78 -21.09 5.03
N LYS A 140 -5.69 -21.80 3.89
CA LYS A 140 -6.84 -22.30 3.14
C LYS A 140 -6.68 -23.79 2.90
N LYS A 141 -7.72 -24.59 3.17
CA LYS A 141 -7.75 -26.02 2.82
C LYS A 141 -9.06 -26.34 2.12
N SER A 142 -8.99 -27.02 0.98
CA SER A 142 -10.16 -27.41 0.18
C SER A 142 -11.12 -26.23 -0.08
N GLY A 143 -10.58 -25.06 -0.42
CA GLY A 143 -11.36 -23.85 -0.69
C GLY A 143 -11.89 -23.10 0.54
N ILE A 144 -11.73 -23.63 1.75
CA ILE A 144 -12.19 -23.00 2.99
C ILE A 144 -11.05 -22.21 3.63
N SER A 145 -11.25 -20.89 3.81
CA SER A 145 -10.34 -20.03 4.58
C SER A 145 -10.53 -20.26 6.08
N TYR A 146 -9.43 -20.40 6.82
CA TYR A 146 -9.42 -20.49 8.28
C TYR A 146 -9.05 -19.16 8.96
N GLY A 147 -8.76 -18.13 8.16
CA GLY A 147 -8.19 -16.88 8.65
C GLY A 147 -6.67 -16.95 8.85
N ASN A 148 -5.97 -15.86 8.54
CA ASN A 148 -4.53 -15.77 8.73
C ASN A 148 -4.10 -15.67 10.21
N LYS A 149 -4.98 -15.38 11.16
CA LYS A 149 -4.74 -15.51 12.61
C LYS A 149 -4.23 -16.89 13.00
N VAL A 150 -4.68 -17.92 12.28
CA VAL A 150 -4.24 -19.31 12.46
C VAL A 150 -2.79 -19.52 12.08
N HIS A 151 -2.29 -18.77 11.10
CA HIS A 151 -0.88 -18.82 10.70
C HIS A 151 0.04 -18.32 11.83
N TYR A 152 -0.43 -17.34 12.61
CA TYR A 152 0.33 -16.64 13.64
C TYR A 152 0.04 -17.12 15.08
N GLN A 153 -0.72 -18.22 15.24
CA GLN A 153 -1.15 -18.74 16.54
C GLN A 153 -0.02 -18.90 17.57
N HIS A 154 1.22 -19.19 17.13
CA HIS A 154 2.37 -19.37 18.00
C HIS A 154 2.75 -18.11 18.78
N HIS A 155 2.43 -16.92 18.26
CA HIS A 155 2.59 -15.66 18.98
C HIS A 155 1.59 -15.55 20.13
N GLY A 156 0.31 -15.83 19.87
CA GLY A 156 -0.75 -15.82 20.90
C GLY A 156 -0.50 -16.85 22.00
N VAL A 157 -0.05 -18.05 21.62
CA VAL A 157 0.40 -19.09 22.57
C VAL A 157 1.53 -18.57 23.44
N TRP A 158 2.58 -18.00 22.85
CA TRP A 158 3.72 -17.51 23.62
C TRP A 158 3.32 -16.39 24.59
N PHE A 159 2.56 -15.40 24.11
CA PHE A 159 2.11 -14.28 24.94
C PHE A 159 1.26 -14.75 26.12
N ALA A 160 0.31 -15.67 25.90
CA ALA A 160 -0.51 -16.22 26.97
C ALA A 160 0.30 -17.01 28.00
N ARG A 161 1.22 -17.88 27.57
CA ARG A 161 2.11 -18.62 28.49
C ARG A 161 3.03 -17.71 29.31
N ASN A 162 3.28 -16.49 28.83
CA ASN A 162 4.06 -15.50 29.55
C ASN A 162 3.20 -14.54 30.36
N GLY A 163 1.88 -14.68 30.42
CA GLY A 163 1.01 -13.83 31.25
C GLY A 163 0.54 -12.54 30.58
N TYR A 164 0.50 -12.51 29.24
CA TYR A 164 -0.21 -11.49 28.48
C TYR A 164 -1.56 -12.03 27.99
N VAL A 165 -2.59 -11.19 27.97
CA VAL A 165 -3.73 -11.45 27.09
C VAL A 165 -3.29 -11.13 25.66
N CYS A 166 -3.61 -11.96 24.68
CA CYS A 166 -3.27 -11.69 23.29
C CYS A 166 -4.46 -11.88 22.38
N LEU A 167 -4.88 -10.81 21.69
CA LEU A 167 -5.90 -10.87 20.65
C LEU A 167 -5.22 -10.86 19.28
N ILE A 168 -5.37 -11.96 18.53
CA ILE A 168 -4.95 -12.04 17.14
C ILE A 168 -6.16 -11.80 16.25
N ILE A 169 -6.13 -10.75 15.42
CA ILE A 169 -7.19 -10.46 14.45
C ILE A 169 -6.78 -10.85 13.04
N ASP A 170 -7.75 -11.37 12.28
CA ASP A 170 -7.59 -11.60 10.85
C ASP A 170 -7.51 -10.29 10.08
N THR A 171 -6.77 -10.31 8.98
CA THR A 171 -6.85 -9.26 7.96
C THR A 171 -8.11 -9.41 7.12
N LEU A 172 -8.61 -8.32 6.54
CA LEU A 172 -9.78 -8.35 5.66
C LEU A 172 -9.60 -9.32 4.47
N GLN A 173 -8.47 -9.29 3.74
CA GLN A 173 -8.29 -10.17 2.58
C GLN A 173 -8.17 -11.66 2.94
N LEU A 174 -7.47 -12.00 4.02
CA LEU A 174 -7.12 -13.39 4.35
C LEU A 174 -7.84 -13.92 5.59
N GLY A 175 -8.90 -13.27 6.03
CA GLY A 175 -9.75 -13.72 7.13
C GLY A 175 -10.65 -14.89 6.75
N GLU A 176 -11.50 -15.31 7.68
CA GLU A 176 -12.55 -16.32 7.38
C GLU A 176 -13.61 -15.78 6.42
N ILE A 177 -13.82 -14.46 6.40
CA ILE A 177 -14.66 -13.75 5.42
C ILE A 177 -13.73 -12.87 4.59
N GLU A 178 -13.36 -13.36 3.41
CA GLU A 178 -12.35 -12.74 2.54
C GLU A 178 -12.90 -11.48 1.85
N GLY A 179 -12.20 -10.36 2.01
CA GLY A 179 -12.38 -9.13 1.23
C GLY A 179 -11.23 -8.90 0.23
N ILE A 180 -11.09 -7.66 -0.25
CA ILE A 180 -10.07 -7.30 -1.24
C ILE A 180 -9.05 -6.36 -0.61
N HIS A 181 -7.76 -6.65 -0.75
CA HIS A 181 -6.70 -5.66 -0.51
C HIS A 181 -5.91 -5.25 -1.75
N HIS A 182 -5.93 -6.02 -2.83
CA HIS A 182 -5.15 -5.72 -4.05
C HIS A 182 -6.05 -5.11 -5.13
N GLY A 183 -6.75 -4.03 -4.79
CA GLY A 183 -7.72 -3.40 -5.69
C GLY A 183 -7.06 -2.81 -6.91
N THR A 184 -5.98 -2.04 -6.72
CA THR A 184 -5.31 -1.35 -7.83
C THR A 184 -4.52 -2.34 -8.68
N TYR A 185 -3.67 -3.15 -8.05
CA TYR A 185 -2.77 -4.09 -8.72
C TYR A 185 -3.48 -5.28 -9.39
N ASN A 186 -4.47 -5.93 -8.73
CA ASN A 186 -5.13 -7.13 -9.28
C ASN A 186 -6.48 -6.85 -9.95
N HIS A 187 -7.16 -5.76 -9.61
CA HIS A 187 -8.55 -5.52 -10.03
C HIS A 187 -8.77 -4.21 -10.80
N ASN A 188 -7.70 -3.46 -11.13
CA ASN A 188 -7.78 -2.16 -11.81
C ASN A 188 -8.72 -1.15 -11.12
N MET A 189 -8.90 -1.27 -9.80
CA MET A 189 -9.74 -0.37 -9.00
C MET A 189 -9.01 0.93 -8.67
N TRP A 190 -8.46 1.60 -9.68
CA TRP A 190 -7.72 2.87 -9.53
C TRP A 190 -8.55 3.99 -8.87
N TRP A 191 -9.87 3.86 -8.94
CA TRP A 191 -10.82 4.73 -8.25
C TRP A 191 -10.71 4.67 -6.71
N TRP A 192 -10.05 3.66 -6.13
CA TRP A 192 -9.77 3.59 -4.68
C TRP A 192 -9.02 4.85 -4.22
N ASN A 193 -7.91 5.18 -4.89
CA ASN A 193 -7.09 6.34 -4.54
C ASN A 193 -7.88 7.64 -4.71
N SER A 194 -8.67 7.77 -5.78
CA SER A 194 -9.52 8.93 -6.03
C SER A 194 -10.62 9.11 -4.97
N ARG A 195 -11.02 8.05 -4.28
CA ARG A 195 -11.98 8.07 -3.15
C ARG A 195 -11.31 8.26 -1.79
N GLY A 196 -10.00 8.46 -1.75
CA GLY A 196 -9.25 8.46 -0.48
C GLY A 196 -9.27 7.10 0.23
N TYR A 197 -9.59 6.02 -0.48
CA TYR A 197 -9.66 4.67 0.09
C TYR A 197 -8.35 3.92 -0.12
N SER A 198 -7.88 3.28 0.96
CA SER A 198 -6.92 2.18 0.91
C SER A 198 -7.49 1.02 1.74
N SER A 199 -7.09 -0.21 1.44
CA SER A 199 -7.42 -1.33 2.34
C SER A 199 -6.74 -1.18 3.71
N ALA A 200 -5.67 -0.37 3.82
CA ALA A 200 -5.05 0.03 5.08
C ALA A 200 -6.03 0.76 6.02
N SER A 201 -6.98 1.51 5.45
CA SER A 201 -8.04 2.22 6.17
C SER A 201 -8.89 1.28 7.00
N VAL A 202 -9.31 0.16 6.38
CA VAL A 202 -10.15 -0.85 7.02
C VAL A 202 -9.38 -1.55 8.12
N GLU A 203 -8.10 -1.86 7.88
CA GLU A 203 -7.27 -2.57 8.86
C GLU A 203 -6.93 -1.71 10.07
N ALA A 204 -6.62 -0.44 9.85
CA ALA A 204 -6.46 0.53 10.93
C ALA A 204 -7.74 0.65 11.78
N TRP A 205 -8.90 0.74 11.13
CA TRP A 205 -10.19 0.77 11.83
C TRP A 205 -10.49 -0.52 12.60
N ASN A 206 -10.22 -1.68 11.99
CA ASN A 206 -10.35 -2.98 12.65
C ASN A 206 -9.47 -3.04 13.91
N CYS A 207 -8.26 -2.48 13.89
CA CYS A 207 -7.39 -2.39 15.06
C CYS A 207 -7.98 -1.50 16.16
N ILE A 208 -8.49 -0.31 15.82
CA ILE A 208 -9.14 0.59 16.80
C ILE A 208 -10.32 -0.13 17.48
N ARG A 209 -11.16 -0.80 16.68
CA ARG A 209 -12.33 -1.54 17.18
C ARG A 209 -11.95 -2.80 17.97
N ALA A 210 -10.81 -3.41 17.67
CA ALA A 210 -10.26 -4.51 18.47
C ALA A 210 -9.83 -4.03 19.87
N LEU A 211 -9.23 -2.86 19.98
CA LEU A 211 -8.92 -2.25 21.29
C LEU A 211 -10.21 -1.93 22.06
N ASP A 212 -11.24 -1.44 21.38
CA ASP A 212 -12.55 -1.20 22.01
C ASP A 212 -13.19 -2.49 22.54
N TYR A 213 -13.01 -3.63 21.84
CA TYR A 213 -13.43 -4.93 22.35
C TYR A 213 -12.62 -5.36 23.57
N LEU A 214 -11.30 -5.19 23.54
CA LEU A 214 -10.42 -5.56 24.65
C LEU A 214 -10.76 -4.79 25.94
N GLU A 215 -11.15 -3.52 25.84
CA GLU A 215 -11.58 -2.70 26.98
C GLU A 215 -12.89 -3.18 27.65
N THR A 216 -13.67 -4.04 26.98
CA THR A 216 -14.88 -4.62 27.58
C THR A 216 -14.59 -5.84 28.46
N LEU A 217 -13.33 -6.29 28.54
CA LEU A 217 -12.95 -7.50 29.27
C LEU A 217 -12.34 -7.14 30.62
N ASP A 218 -12.94 -7.61 31.71
CA ASP A 218 -12.52 -7.24 33.08
C ASP A 218 -11.11 -7.73 33.45
N PHE A 219 -10.60 -8.75 32.74
CA PHE A 219 -9.26 -9.30 32.92
C PHE A 219 -8.18 -8.62 32.06
N VAL A 220 -8.55 -7.59 31.28
CA VAL A 220 -7.62 -6.79 30.47
C VAL A 220 -7.24 -5.51 31.21
N ASP A 221 -5.94 -5.23 31.30
CA ASP A 221 -5.46 -3.94 31.75
C ASP A 221 -5.52 -2.90 30.63
N LYS A 222 -6.44 -1.95 30.77
CA LYS A 222 -6.78 -0.93 29.76
C LYS A 222 -5.67 0.10 29.56
N GLU A 223 -4.72 0.20 30.49
CA GLU A 223 -3.60 1.13 30.41
C GLU A 223 -2.34 0.48 29.82
N ARG A 224 -2.35 -0.83 29.55
CA ARG A 224 -1.18 -1.59 29.11
C ARG A 224 -1.43 -2.39 27.83
N PHE A 225 -1.74 -1.68 26.75
CA PHE A 225 -1.77 -2.26 25.41
C PHE A 225 -0.43 -2.18 24.69
N GLY A 226 -0.01 -3.28 24.09
CA GLY A 226 1.07 -3.34 23.12
C GLY A 226 0.58 -3.83 21.76
N VAL A 227 1.32 -3.53 20.70
CA VAL A 227 1.02 -4.02 19.34
C VAL A 227 2.25 -4.58 18.65
N THR A 228 2.08 -5.72 18.00
CA THR A 228 3.09 -6.29 17.10
C THR A 228 2.44 -7.08 15.98
N GLY A 229 3.21 -7.31 14.93
CA GLY A 229 2.82 -8.07 13.78
C GLY A 229 3.96 -8.11 12.77
N ARG A 230 3.84 -9.02 11.81
CA ARG A 230 4.85 -9.24 10.77
C ARG A 230 4.33 -8.89 9.39
N SER A 231 5.17 -8.36 8.49
CA SER A 231 4.78 -8.07 7.10
C SER A 231 3.66 -7.03 7.06
N GLY A 232 2.48 -7.37 6.49
CA GLY A 232 1.25 -6.57 6.64
C GLY A 232 0.96 -6.20 8.10
N GLY A 233 1.13 -7.15 9.02
CA GLY A 233 1.00 -6.89 10.45
C GLY A 233 2.02 -5.89 11.00
N GLY A 234 3.21 -5.84 10.41
CA GLY A 234 4.21 -4.83 10.75
C GLY A 234 3.72 -3.44 10.32
N ALA A 235 3.18 -3.30 9.10
CA ALA A 235 2.55 -2.05 8.64
C ALA A 235 1.40 -1.61 9.54
N TYR A 236 0.49 -2.51 9.89
CA TYR A 236 -0.65 -2.16 10.75
C TYR A 236 -0.22 -1.77 12.16
N SER A 237 0.86 -2.38 12.67
CA SER A 237 1.46 -1.99 13.95
C SER A 237 1.91 -0.53 13.92
N TRP A 238 2.48 -0.06 12.80
CA TRP A 238 2.79 1.36 12.60
C TRP A 238 1.53 2.22 12.63
N TRP A 239 0.53 1.89 11.81
CA TRP A 239 -0.72 2.65 11.71
C TRP A 239 -1.40 2.80 13.06
N ILE A 240 -1.69 1.71 13.75
CA ILE A 240 -2.42 1.79 15.03
C ILE A 240 -1.59 2.46 16.12
N SER A 241 -0.25 2.30 16.10
CA SER A 241 0.60 3.03 17.05
C SER A 241 0.45 4.54 16.85
N VAL A 242 0.35 5.03 15.62
CA VAL A 242 0.19 6.47 15.33
C VAL A 242 -1.22 6.96 15.62
N LEU A 243 -2.24 6.17 15.28
CA LEU A 243 -3.65 6.58 15.33
C LEU A 243 -4.31 6.46 16.70
N ASP A 244 -3.79 5.59 17.58
CA ASP A 244 -4.43 5.30 18.87
C ASP A 244 -3.41 5.28 20.02
N GLU A 245 -3.50 6.28 20.89
CA GLU A 245 -2.59 6.47 22.03
C GLU A 245 -2.81 5.46 23.17
N ARG A 246 -3.82 4.59 23.07
CA ARG A 246 -3.95 3.42 23.96
C ARG A 246 -2.80 2.45 23.81
N ILE A 247 -2.23 2.33 22.60
CA ILE A 247 -1.00 1.58 22.38
C ILE A 247 0.16 2.25 23.13
N LYS A 248 0.75 1.55 24.09
CA LYS A 248 1.86 2.03 24.90
C LYS A 248 3.22 1.53 24.42
N VAL A 249 3.26 0.35 23.78
CA VAL A 249 4.50 -0.28 23.28
C VAL A 249 4.27 -0.87 21.90
N SER A 250 5.21 -0.67 20.98
CA SER A 250 5.12 -1.15 19.59
C SER A 250 6.37 -1.91 19.18
N ALA A 251 6.18 -3.04 18.48
CA ALA A 251 7.26 -3.85 17.92
C ALA A 251 6.92 -4.36 16.51
N PRO A 252 6.86 -3.50 15.49
CA PRO A 252 6.65 -3.90 14.09
C PRO A 252 7.80 -4.75 13.54
N VAL A 253 7.47 -5.89 12.92
CA VAL A 253 8.44 -6.82 12.32
C VAL A 253 8.32 -6.84 10.80
N ALA A 254 9.40 -6.52 10.07
CA ALA A 254 9.48 -6.54 8.61
C ALA A 254 8.23 -5.90 7.98
N GLY A 255 7.99 -4.62 8.26
CA GLY A 255 6.69 -3.97 7.96
C GLY A 255 6.78 -2.56 7.40
N ILE A 256 7.99 -2.05 7.12
CA ILE A 256 8.21 -0.69 6.59
C ILE A 256 9.57 -0.61 5.91
N THR A 257 9.71 0.26 4.90
CA THR A 257 10.99 0.69 4.33
C THR A 257 10.83 2.14 3.82
N SER A 258 11.92 2.81 3.45
CA SER A 258 11.85 4.18 2.90
C SER A 258 11.05 4.25 1.59
N LEU A 259 10.49 5.43 1.31
CA LEU A 259 9.76 5.70 0.07
C LEU A 259 10.64 5.43 -1.17
N LYS A 260 11.95 5.71 -1.10
CA LYS A 260 12.90 5.40 -2.16
C LYS A 260 12.91 3.92 -2.52
N ASN A 261 12.98 3.04 -1.52
CA ASN A 261 12.93 1.59 -1.74
C ASN A 261 11.61 1.14 -2.33
N HIS A 262 10.49 1.70 -1.86
CA HIS A 262 9.18 1.41 -2.45
C HIS A 262 9.10 1.82 -3.93
N VAL A 263 9.58 3.01 -4.28
CA VAL A 263 9.34 3.62 -5.60
C VAL A 263 10.38 3.24 -6.65
N TYR A 264 11.68 3.22 -6.33
CA TYR A 264 12.72 3.08 -7.37
C TYR A 264 13.97 2.30 -6.96
N ALA A 265 14.37 2.32 -5.69
CA ALA A 265 15.66 1.76 -5.27
C ALA A 265 15.60 0.23 -5.16
N GLY A 266 14.46 -0.31 -4.71
CA GLY A 266 14.21 -1.75 -4.75
C GLY A 266 15.18 -2.59 -3.92
N TYR A 267 15.35 -3.83 -4.36
CA TYR A 267 16.33 -4.78 -3.84
C TYR A 267 17.18 -5.34 -4.99
N PRO A 268 18.52 -5.16 -5.04
CA PRO A 268 19.33 -5.62 -6.17
C PRO A 268 19.16 -7.11 -6.49
N ASN A 269 19.25 -7.48 -7.77
CA ASN A 269 19.19 -8.88 -8.24
C ASN A 269 17.89 -9.63 -7.86
N SER A 270 16.77 -8.93 -7.69
CA SER A 270 15.49 -9.53 -7.25
C SER A 270 14.38 -9.52 -8.31
N GLY A 271 14.75 -9.40 -9.59
CA GLY A 271 13.78 -9.35 -10.70
C GLY A 271 12.91 -8.11 -10.61
N ARG A 272 11.58 -8.29 -10.55
CA ARG A 272 10.62 -7.17 -10.50
C ARG A 272 10.83 -6.20 -9.33
N LEU A 273 11.44 -6.66 -8.23
CA LEU A 273 11.68 -5.83 -7.05
C LEU A 273 12.99 -5.03 -7.14
N ALA A 274 13.76 -5.16 -8.22
CA ALA A 274 15.06 -4.50 -8.38
C ALA A 274 14.97 -2.99 -8.58
N HIS A 275 13.81 -2.47 -8.98
CA HIS A 275 13.60 -1.07 -9.32
C HIS A 275 12.43 -0.46 -8.55
N GLY A 276 12.25 -0.90 -7.30
CA GLY A 276 11.12 -0.54 -6.45
C GLY A 276 10.45 -1.79 -5.88
N VAL A 277 10.11 -1.80 -4.60
CA VAL A 277 9.45 -2.93 -3.95
C VAL A 277 7.93 -2.80 -3.89
N VAL A 278 7.33 -1.71 -4.38
CA VAL A 278 5.87 -1.47 -4.31
C VAL A 278 5.04 -2.62 -4.89
N GLU A 279 5.46 -3.21 -6.01
CA GLU A 279 4.81 -4.37 -6.66
C GLU A 279 4.94 -5.68 -5.85
N GLY A 280 5.80 -5.70 -4.85
CA GLY A 280 5.95 -6.80 -3.89
C GLY A 280 4.98 -6.70 -2.72
N HIS A 281 4.21 -5.63 -2.62
CA HIS A 281 3.32 -5.35 -1.51
C HIS A 281 1.85 -5.38 -1.89
N CYS A 282 1.05 -5.48 -0.84
CA CYS A 282 -0.40 -5.39 -0.86
C CYS A 282 -0.81 -3.92 -0.67
N ASP A 283 -1.94 -3.45 -1.25
CA ASP A 283 -2.33 -2.03 -1.13
C ASP A 283 -2.55 -1.63 0.34
N CYS A 284 -2.83 -2.59 1.23
CA CYS A 284 -3.00 -2.36 2.67
C CYS A 284 -1.72 -1.88 3.39
N MET A 285 -0.57 -1.96 2.71
CA MET A 285 0.71 -1.46 3.20
C MET A 285 0.83 0.05 3.07
N PHE A 286 -0.10 0.71 2.37
CA PHE A 286 0.04 2.11 1.96
C PHE A 286 -1.18 2.93 2.31
N GLN A 287 -0.95 4.12 2.85
CA GLN A 287 -1.90 5.22 2.81
C GLN A 287 -1.93 5.84 1.40
N VAL A 288 -2.97 6.60 1.05
CA VAL A 288 -3.07 7.29 -0.26
C VAL A 288 -1.92 8.29 -0.48
N ASN A 289 -1.32 8.76 0.62
CA ASN A 289 -0.15 9.62 0.68
C ASN A 289 -0.33 11.02 0.06
N THR A 290 -1.53 11.61 0.22
CA THR A 290 -1.87 12.98 -0.19
C THR A 290 -0.82 14.01 0.21
N TYR A 291 -0.27 13.91 1.42
CA TYR A 291 0.71 14.86 1.95
C TYR A 291 2.16 14.54 1.61
N ARG A 292 2.39 13.55 0.73
CA ARG A 292 3.72 13.20 0.20
C ARG A 292 4.75 12.91 1.28
N TRP A 293 4.41 12.03 2.22
CA TRP A 293 5.33 11.64 3.29
C TRP A 293 6.31 10.55 2.85
N ASP A 294 7.47 10.55 3.49
CA ASP A 294 8.31 9.35 3.63
C ASP A 294 7.92 8.60 4.93
N PHE A 295 8.18 7.31 4.96
CA PHE A 295 7.83 6.39 6.05
C PHE A 295 8.59 6.66 7.35
N GLY A 296 9.73 7.37 7.31
CA GLY A 296 10.40 7.84 8.51
C GLY A 296 9.52 8.78 9.35
N GLN A 297 8.64 9.54 8.71
CA GLN A 297 7.69 10.43 9.39
C GLN A 297 6.62 9.65 10.15
N VAL A 298 6.12 8.56 9.56
CA VAL A 298 5.16 7.66 10.20
C VAL A 298 5.76 7.10 11.50
N ALA A 299 6.97 6.53 11.42
CA ALA A 299 7.63 5.93 12.59
C ALA A 299 7.91 6.96 13.70
N SER A 300 8.22 8.20 13.32
CA SER A 300 8.50 9.29 14.26
C SER A 300 7.30 9.69 15.11
N LEU A 301 6.06 9.50 14.63
CA LEU A 301 4.83 9.86 15.37
C LEU A 301 4.54 8.93 16.56
N VAL A 302 5.28 7.83 16.70
CA VAL A 302 5.20 6.95 17.87
C VAL A 302 5.91 7.58 19.08
N ALA A 303 6.90 8.44 18.86
CA ALA A 303 7.67 9.09 19.91
C ALA A 303 6.77 9.85 20.91
N PRO A 304 7.06 9.77 22.23
CA PRO A 304 8.20 9.11 22.88
C PRO A 304 7.90 7.67 23.37
N ARG A 305 6.83 7.02 22.90
CA ARG A 305 6.46 5.68 23.37
C ARG A 305 7.46 4.62 22.91
N PRO A 306 7.73 3.54 23.67
CA PRO A 306 8.63 2.48 23.26
C PRO A 306 8.31 1.87 21.88
N LEU A 307 9.28 1.95 20.96
CA LEU A 307 9.22 1.42 19.59
C LEU A 307 10.45 0.57 19.27
N MET A 308 10.26 -0.68 18.86
CA MET A 308 11.33 -1.52 18.32
C MET A 308 11.04 -1.89 16.87
N ILE A 309 11.94 -1.53 15.96
CA ILE A 309 11.89 -1.96 14.56
C ILE A 309 12.68 -3.26 14.43
N LEU A 310 12.07 -4.30 13.89
CA LEU A 310 12.73 -5.58 13.67
C LEU A 310 12.69 -5.94 12.19
N ASN A 311 13.82 -6.38 11.62
CA ASN A 311 13.88 -6.83 10.22
C ASN A 311 14.98 -7.87 10.01
N THR A 312 15.04 -8.45 8.81
CA THR A 312 16.19 -9.26 8.38
C THR A 312 17.06 -8.52 7.37
N ASP A 313 18.28 -8.99 7.14
CA ASP A 313 19.24 -8.34 6.24
C ASP A 313 19.01 -8.63 4.74
N ASP A 314 18.43 -9.78 4.39
CA ASP A 314 18.09 -10.22 3.02
C ASP A 314 16.56 -10.17 2.74
N ASP A 315 15.82 -9.28 3.42
CA ASP A 315 14.41 -9.07 3.11
C ASP A 315 14.22 -8.28 1.80
N ARG A 316 13.79 -8.98 0.74
CA ARG A 316 13.64 -8.41 -0.60
C ARG A 316 12.46 -7.45 -0.75
N ILE A 317 11.51 -7.47 0.17
CA ILE A 317 10.37 -6.54 0.16
C ILE A 317 10.50 -5.45 1.23
N PHE A 318 11.40 -5.61 2.21
CA PHE A 318 11.76 -4.54 3.16
C PHE A 318 13.28 -4.35 3.20
N PRO A 319 13.88 -3.75 2.15
CA PRO A 319 15.34 -3.72 2.03
C PRO A 319 15.99 -2.92 3.16
N LEU A 320 17.09 -3.48 3.70
CA LEU A 320 17.72 -3.03 4.95
C LEU A 320 18.12 -1.55 4.95
N ASN A 321 18.62 -1.02 3.83
CA ASN A 321 19.00 0.39 3.72
C ASN A 321 17.82 1.33 4.05
N GLY A 322 16.63 1.06 3.52
CA GLY A 322 15.46 1.88 3.78
C GLY A 322 14.88 1.67 5.17
N VAL A 323 15.05 0.49 5.76
CA VAL A 323 14.74 0.26 7.18
C VAL A 323 15.64 1.11 8.08
N ASN A 324 16.93 1.18 7.77
CA ASN A 324 17.87 2.05 8.49
C ASN A 324 17.52 3.53 8.35
N ASP A 325 17.12 3.98 7.15
CA ASP A 325 16.67 5.36 6.92
C ASP A 325 15.47 5.70 7.83
N VAL A 326 14.45 4.85 7.84
CA VAL A 326 13.25 5.00 8.68
C VAL A 326 13.61 5.03 10.17
N PHE A 327 14.46 4.11 10.63
CA PHE A 327 14.93 4.09 12.02
C PHE A 327 15.66 5.38 12.41
N ASN A 328 16.56 5.87 11.55
CA ASN A 328 17.36 7.06 11.85
C ASN A 328 16.50 8.33 11.91
N HIS A 329 15.47 8.44 11.06
CA HIS A 329 14.49 9.53 11.15
C HIS A 329 13.76 9.51 12.48
N ALA A 330 13.20 8.35 12.88
CA ALA A 330 12.53 8.21 14.17
C ALA A 330 13.49 8.47 15.34
N ARG A 331 14.68 7.86 15.34
CA ARG A 331 15.69 8.02 16.41
C ARG A 331 16.11 9.47 16.64
N ARG A 332 16.13 10.29 15.58
CA ARG A 332 16.37 11.74 15.70
C ARG A 332 15.29 12.39 16.54
N ILE A 333 14.01 12.13 16.24
CA ILE A 333 12.86 12.68 17.01
C ILE A 333 12.87 12.16 18.45
N TYR A 334 13.14 10.88 18.69
CA TYR A 334 13.32 10.36 20.07
C TYR A 334 14.46 11.07 20.81
N GLY A 335 15.50 11.54 20.12
CA GLY A 335 16.55 12.38 20.70
C GLY A 335 16.05 13.72 21.22
N LEU A 336 15.10 14.35 20.52
CA LEU A 336 14.48 15.61 20.96
C LEU A 336 13.61 15.41 22.21
N HIS A 337 13.07 14.21 22.40
CA HIS A 337 12.32 13.80 23.60
C HIS A 337 13.21 13.28 24.73
N GLU A 338 14.54 13.26 24.56
CA GLU A 338 15.48 12.61 25.48
C GLU A 338 15.14 11.12 25.76
N ALA A 339 14.52 10.45 24.80
CA ALA A 339 13.94 9.11 24.94
C ALA A 339 14.65 8.06 24.07
N ARG A 340 15.94 8.22 23.78
CA ARG A 340 16.67 7.30 22.88
C ARG A 340 16.76 5.86 23.40
N ASP A 341 16.54 5.64 24.69
CA ASP A 341 16.40 4.34 25.33
C ASP A 341 15.07 3.63 24.98
N LYS A 342 14.09 4.35 24.42
CA LYS A 342 12.77 3.86 24.01
C LYS A 342 12.66 3.62 22.50
N ILE A 343 13.77 3.60 21.78
CA ILE A 343 13.79 3.24 20.36
C ILE A 343 14.89 2.21 20.07
N GLY A 344 14.52 1.12 19.41
CA GLY A 344 15.44 0.01 19.08
C GLY A 344 15.37 -0.41 17.62
N LEU A 345 16.49 -0.90 17.09
CA LEU A 345 16.58 -1.57 15.80
C LEU A 345 17.23 -2.95 16.00
N VAL A 346 16.57 -3.99 15.50
CA VAL A 346 17.08 -5.35 15.50
C VAL A 346 17.11 -5.87 14.08
N ILE A 347 18.30 -6.23 13.61
CA ILE A 347 18.51 -6.87 12.31
C ILE A 347 19.06 -8.27 12.56
N THR A 348 18.44 -9.27 11.92
CA THR A 348 18.90 -10.67 12.00
C THR A 348 19.19 -11.23 10.61
N PRO A 349 20.07 -12.24 10.48
CA PRO A 349 20.33 -12.85 9.18
C PRO A 349 19.10 -13.54 8.60
N GLY A 350 18.80 -13.30 7.32
CA GLY A 350 17.84 -14.06 6.54
C GLY A 350 16.93 -13.25 5.62
N GLY A 351 16.09 -13.95 4.87
CA GLY A 351 15.04 -13.33 4.05
C GLY A 351 13.75 -13.09 4.83
N HIS A 352 12.66 -12.82 4.09
CA HIS A 352 11.32 -12.55 4.64
C HIS A 352 10.71 -13.78 5.35
N LYS A 353 11.22 -14.13 6.55
CA LYS A 353 10.77 -15.24 7.39
C LYS A 353 10.46 -14.79 8.82
N ASP A 354 9.64 -15.58 9.51
CA ASP A 354 9.35 -15.41 10.95
C ASP A 354 10.25 -16.37 11.73
N THR A 355 11.30 -15.85 12.37
CA THR A 355 12.37 -16.63 12.98
C THR A 355 12.46 -16.36 14.47
N GLN A 356 12.93 -17.32 15.25
CA GLN A 356 13.12 -17.13 16.69
C GLN A 356 14.07 -15.96 17.04
N PRO A 357 15.19 -15.73 16.31
CA PRO A 357 16.04 -14.55 16.51
C PRO A 357 15.31 -13.20 16.36
N LEU A 358 14.25 -13.12 15.55
CA LEU A 358 13.41 -11.92 15.48
C LEU A 358 12.40 -11.85 16.63
N ARG A 359 11.84 -12.98 17.05
CA ARG A 359 10.79 -13.03 18.07
C ARG A 359 11.31 -12.67 19.45
N VAL A 360 12.47 -13.20 19.84
CA VAL A 360 13.02 -13.03 21.19
C VAL A 360 13.21 -11.55 21.57
N PRO A 361 13.82 -10.69 20.72
CA PRO A 361 13.94 -9.26 21.03
C PRO A 361 12.60 -8.55 21.16
N ALA A 362 11.61 -8.86 20.31
CA ALA A 362 10.27 -8.29 20.43
C ALA A 362 9.60 -8.69 21.75
N PHE A 363 9.75 -9.94 22.17
CA PHE A 363 9.25 -10.44 23.45
C PHE A 363 9.92 -9.76 24.64
N SER A 364 11.25 -9.63 24.64
CA SER A 364 12.00 -8.89 25.65
C SER A 364 11.58 -7.41 25.70
N TRP A 365 11.30 -6.80 24.55
CA TRP A 365 10.82 -5.41 24.48
C TRP A 365 9.49 -5.21 25.22
N PHE A 366 8.52 -6.09 24.99
CA PHE A 366 7.25 -6.06 25.72
C PHE A 366 7.41 -6.39 27.20
N ASN A 367 8.28 -7.34 27.56
CA ASN A 367 8.55 -7.64 28.97
C ASN A 367 9.08 -6.38 29.67
N ARG A 368 10.07 -5.71 29.09
CA ARG A 368 10.66 -4.50 29.67
C ARG A 368 9.66 -3.35 29.76
N HIS A 369 9.05 -2.97 28.64
CA HIS A 369 8.31 -1.72 28.55
C HIS A 369 6.82 -1.82 28.89
N LEU A 370 6.22 -3.01 28.80
CA LEU A 370 4.80 -3.23 29.10
C LEU A 370 4.57 -3.93 30.44
N LYS A 371 5.51 -4.78 30.88
CA LYS A 371 5.45 -5.46 32.19
C LYS A 371 6.38 -4.89 33.25
N GLY A 372 7.47 -4.22 32.87
CA GLY A 372 8.54 -3.84 33.80
C GLY A 372 9.38 -5.05 34.26
N SER A 373 9.58 -6.03 33.38
CA SER A 373 10.36 -7.25 33.66
C SER A 373 11.51 -7.40 32.66
N GLU A 374 12.68 -7.81 33.14
CA GLU A 374 13.86 -8.10 32.32
C GLU A 374 14.22 -9.60 32.31
N GLU A 375 13.28 -10.45 32.74
CA GLU A 375 13.49 -11.89 32.77
C GLU A 375 13.80 -12.46 31.38
N PRO A 376 14.76 -13.39 31.26
CA PRO A 376 15.11 -14.00 29.98
C PRO A 376 13.93 -14.71 29.32
N VAL A 377 13.84 -14.62 28.00
CA VAL A 377 12.87 -15.37 27.20
C VAL A 377 13.35 -16.82 27.08
N THR A 378 12.68 -17.73 27.80
CA THR A 378 13.04 -19.16 27.85
C THR A 378 12.06 -20.06 27.10
N ILE A 379 10.83 -19.59 26.84
CA ILE A 379 9.79 -20.34 26.15
C ILE A 379 9.89 -20.08 24.64
N VAL A 380 9.86 -21.14 23.83
CA VAL A 380 9.80 -21.04 22.36
C VAL A 380 8.37 -20.83 21.90
N ALA A 381 8.16 -19.98 20.89
CA ALA A 381 6.86 -19.78 20.28
C ALA A 381 6.54 -20.92 19.28
N GLU A 382 5.56 -21.76 19.63
CA GLU A 382 5.20 -22.98 18.90
C GLU A 382 3.72 -23.00 18.49
N LYS A 383 3.41 -23.70 17.39
CA LYS A 383 2.03 -23.90 16.94
C LYS A 383 1.46 -25.13 17.62
N LEU A 384 0.45 -24.95 18.47
CA LEU A 384 -0.14 -26.04 19.26
C LEU A 384 -1.47 -26.57 18.70
N PHE A 385 -2.12 -25.84 17.79
CA PHE A 385 -3.46 -26.16 17.31
C PHE A 385 -3.51 -26.40 15.80
N LYS A 386 -4.36 -27.34 15.39
CA LYS A 386 -4.72 -27.52 13.99
C LYS A 386 -5.61 -26.34 13.53
N PRO A 387 -5.51 -25.89 12.27
CA PRO A 387 -6.32 -24.78 11.75
C PRO A 387 -7.81 -24.87 12.03
N GLN A 388 -8.39 -26.06 11.91
CA GLN A 388 -9.81 -26.31 12.14
C GLN A 388 -10.25 -25.98 13.56
N GLN A 389 -9.38 -26.17 14.55
CA GLN A 389 -9.71 -25.91 15.96
C GLN A 389 -9.90 -24.41 16.21
N LEU A 390 -9.15 -23.57 15.50
CA LEU A 390 -9.12 -22.11 15.69
C LEU A 390 -10.15 -21.34 14.86
N ARG A 391 -10.88 -22.04 13.99
CA ARG A 391 -11.94 -21.47 13.14
C ARG A 391 -13.10 -20.94 13.98
N VAL A 392 -13.54 -19.72 13.67
CA VAL A 392 -14.60 -18.97 14.35
C VAL A 392 -15.97 -19.35 13.82
N PHE A 393 -16.15 -19.41 12.50
CA PHE A 393 -17.46 -19.65 11.89
C PHE A 393 -17.61 -21.09 11.40
N ASN A 394 -18.72 -21.73 11.77
CA ASN A 394 -19.17 -22.94 11.08
C ASN A 394 -19.81 -22.57 9.73
N GLN A 395 -20.70 -21.58 9.75
CA GLN A 395 -21.33 -20.95 8.59
C GLN A 395 -21.02 -19.46 8.60
N LEU A 396 -20.67 -18.90 7.43
CA LEU A 396 -20.37 -17.48 7.29
C LEU A 396 -21.66 -16.63 7.38
N PRO A 397 -21.61 -15.43 7.99
CA PRO A 397 -22.76 -14.54 8.06
C PRO A 397 -23.16 -14.04 6.66
N MET A 398 -24.43 -14.27 6.30
CA MET A 398 -24.97 -13.91 4.98
C MET A 398 -25.10 -12.40 4.75
N ASP A 399 -25.13 -11.61 5.82
CA ASP A 399 -25.24 -10.15 5.74
C ASP A 399 -23.88 -9.44 5.66
N SER A 400 -22.76 -10.17 5.62
CA SER A 400 -21.42 -9.58 5.66
C SER A 400 -21.14 -8.65 4.48
N ILE A 401 -20.48 -7.52 4.78
CA ILE A 401 -20.05 -6.54 3.76
C ILE A 401 -18.55 -6.60 3.47
N ASN A 402 -17.79 -7.50 4.11
CA ASN A 402 -16.34 -7.63 3.94
C ASN A 402 -15.88 -7.64 2.48
N GLY A 403 -16.57 -8.39 1.60
CA GLY A 403 -16.23 -8.47 0.18
C GLY A 403 -16.49 -7.20 -0.64
N LYS A 404 -17.24 -6.23 -0.09
CA LYS A 404 -17.65 -4.99 -0.75
C LYS A 404 -17.30 -3.74 0.05
N ILE A 405 -16.51 -3.88 1.11
CA ILE A 405 -16.26 -2.77 2.05
C ILE A 405 -15.59 -1.57 1.38
N GLN A 406 -14.78 -1.79 0.33
CA GLN A 406 -14.19 -0.76 -0.50
C GLN A 406 -15.21 0.19 -1.15
N GLU A 407 -16.46 -0.25 -1.32
CA GLU A 407 -17.52 0.58 -1.90
C GLU A 407 -18.15 1.53 -0.86
N GLN A 408 -18.01 1.21 0.43
CA GLN A 408 -18.82 1.80 1.51
C GLN A 408 -18.00 2.37 2.67
N PHE A 409 -16.69 2.12 2.71
CA PHE A 409 -15.85 2.52 3.84
C PHE A 409 -15.67 4.04 3.89
N THR A 410 -15.18 4.65 2.81
CA THR A 410 -15.05 6.11 2.71
C THR A 410 -16.37 6.73 2.30
N GLN A 411 -16.67 7.89 2.90
CA GLN A 411 -17.84 8.68 2.56
C GLN A 411 -17.79 9.10 1.09
N LEU A 412 -18.93 8.95 0.39
CA LEU A 412 -19.10 9.46 -0.96
C LEU A 412 -19.62 10.89 -0.93
N ALA A 413 -19.10 11.72 -1.84
CA ALA A 413 -19.70 13.01 -2.15
C ALA A 413 -21.11 12.81 -2.72
N LYS A 414 -22.02 13.71 -2.36
CA LYS A 414 -23.39 13.78 -2.88
C LYS A 414 -23.46 14.83 -3.98
N GLU A 415 -24.44 14.71 -4.88
CA GLU A 415 -24.68 15.74 -5.91
C GLU A 415 -24.92 17.14 -5.30
N SER A 416 -25.51 17.19 -4.11
CA SER A 416 -25.72 18.42 -3.34
C SER A 416 -24.45 19.12 -2.87
N ASP A 417 -23.29 18.45 -2.88
CA ASP A 417 -22.03 19.02 -2.37
C ASP A 417 -21.45 20.06 -3.34
N GLY A 418 -21.94 20.11 -4.58
CA GLY A 418 -21.62 21.12 -5.59
C GLY A 418 -20.18 21.05 -6.12
N SER A 419 -19.97 21.66 -7.29
CA SER A 419 -18.67 21.74 -7.97
C SER A 419 -18.13 23.18 -8.04
N GLY A 420 -18.53 24.03 -7.08
CA GLY A 420 -18.11 25.42 -7.02
C GLY A 420 -16.65 25.62 -6.60
N GLU A 421 -16.27 26.89 -6.46
CA GLU A 421 -14.90 27.31 -6.10
C GLU A 421 -14.31 26.60 -4.86
N PRO A 422 -15.05 26.35 -3.77
CA PRO A 422 -14.52 25.61 -2.62
C PRO A 422 -14.11 24.17 -2.98
N THR A 423 -14.89 23.47 -3.80
CA THR A 423 -14.57 22.11 -4.26
C THR A 423 -13.33 22.10 -5.13
N ILE A 424 -13.20 23.08 -6.04
CA ILE A 424 -12.03 23.20 -6.92
C ILE A 424 -10.76 23.45 -6.08
N ARG A 425 -10.84 24.35 -5.09
CA ARG A 425 -9.72 24.62 -4.17
C ARG A 425 -9.32 23.36 -3.40
N LEU A 426 -10.30 22.62 -2.88
CA LEU A 426 -10.04 21.37 -2.16
C LEU A 426 -9.35 20.33 -3.05
N LEU A 427 -9.80 20.18 -4.31
CA LEU A 427 -9.15 19.29 -5.27
C LEU A 427 -7.72 19.72 -5.57
N ALA A 428 -7.48 21.02 -5.75
CA ALA A 428 -6.14 21.56 -5.95
C ALA A 428 -5.21 21.25 -4.76
N GLU A 429 -5.71 21.41 -3.53
CA GLU A 429 -4.96 21.20 -2.31
C GLU A 429 -4.75 19.73 -1.92
N LYS A 430 -5.69 18.82 -2.24
CA LYS A 430 -5.68 17.43 -1.73
C LYS A 430 -5.45 16.37 -2.80
N THR A 431 -5.77 16.68 -4.06
CA THR A 431 -5.61 15.74 -5.18
C THR A 431 -4.46 16.16 -6.08
N PHE A 432 -4.37 17.45 -6.39
CA PHE A 432 -3.39 17.99 -7.33
C PHE A 432 -2.24 18.74 -6.64
N GLN A 433 -2.04 18.57 -5.33
CA GLN A 433 -0.97 19.23 -4.57
C GLN A 433 0.43 18.91 -5.11
N GLY A 434 0.60 17.74 -5.72
CA GLY A 434 1.85 17.33 -6.36
C GLY A 434 2.16 18.05 -7.68
N TRP A 435 1.20 18.81 -8.24
CA TRP A 435 1.42 19.55 -9.47
C TRP A 435 2.29 20.80 -9.22
N PRO A 436 3.11 21.22 -10.19
CA PRO A 436 3.92 22.42 -10.05
C PRO A 436 3.06 23.64 -9.74
N SER A 437 3.30 24.29 -8.59
CA SER A 437 2.61 25.53 -8.20
C SER A 437 3.14 26.77 -8.94
N LYS A 438 4.32 26.66 -9.57
CA LYS A 438 4.93 27.70 -10.39
C LYS A 438 5.11 27.19 -11.81
N ALA A 439 4.78 28.04 -12.78
CA ALA A 439 5.15 27.78 -14.16
C ALA A 439 6.66 27.67 -14.29
N PHE A 440 7.13 26.67 -15.03
CA PHE A 440 8.53 26.52 -15.42
C PHE A 440 8.65 26.64 -16.94
N SER A 441 9.87 26.85 -17.42
CA SER A 441 10.10 26.96 -18.86
C SER A 441 9.66 25.66 -19.54
N LEU A 442 8.77 25.78 -20.52
CA LEU A 442 8.32 24.65 -21.33
C LEU A 442 9.44 24.10 -22.23
N ASN A 443 10.60 24.76 -22.33
CA ASN A 443 11.74 24.37 -23.17
C ASN A 443 11.28 23.87 -24.55
N LYS A 444 10.41 24.68 -25.16
CA LYS A 444 9.71 24.33 -26.39
C LYS A 444 10.73 24.20 -27.51
N LYS A 445 10.64 23.11 -28.25
CA LYS A 445 11.41 22.89 -29.48
C LYS A 445 10.45 22.49 -30.58
N GLU A 446 10.40 23.29 -31.63
CA GLU A 446 9.72 22.86 -32.85
C GLU A 446 10.49 21.67 -33.43
N ASN A 447 9.78 20.58 -33.69
CA ASN A 447 10.35 19.35 -34.20
C ASN A 447 10.28 19.35 -35.73
N PHE A 448 9.09 19.59 -36.28
CA PHE A 448 8.87 19.79 -37.71
C PHE A 448 7.68 20.73 -37.94
N GLN A 449 7.62 21.29 -39.15
CA GLN A 449 6.46 21.97 -39.69
C GLN A 449 6.34 21.63 -41.18
N VAL A 450 5.15 21.18 -41.60
CA VAL A 450 4.83 20.89 -43.00
C VAL A 450 3.51 21.54 -43.38
N GLU A 451 3.33 21.81 -44.67
CA GLU A 451 2.10 22.33 -45.23
C GLU A 451 1.49 21.30 -46.17
N TYR A 452 0.20 21.01 -45.99
CA TYR A 452 -0.57 20.19 -46.90
C TYR A 452 -1.91 20.87 -47.19
N GLU A 453 -2.14 21.21 -48.46
CA GLU A 453 -3.36 21.87 -48.96
C GLU A 453 -3.90 23.02 -48.08
N GLY A 454 -3.03 23.95 -47.69
CA GLY A 454 -3.38 25.15 -46.92
C GLY A 454 -3.50 24.94 -45.40
N VAL A 455 -3.25 23.72 -44.90
CA VAL A 455 -3.15 23.40 -43.47
C VAL A 455 -1.68 23.24 -43.09
N ILE A 456 -1.26 23.96 -42.07
CA ILE A 456 0.03 23.78 -41.41
C ILE A 456 -0.13 22.69 -40.35
N PHE A 457 0.71 21.67 -40.43
CA PHE A 457 0.83 20.63 -39.42
C PHE A 457 2.24 20.67 -38.82
N LYS A 458 2.33 20.80 -37.51
CA LYS A 458 3.61 20.88 -36.81
C LYS A 458 3.61 20.11 -35.51
N ALA A 459 4.80 19.69 -35.10
CA ALA A 459 5.02 19.09 -33.80
C ALA A 459 5.92 19.99 -32.95
N ILE A 460 5.53 20.18 -31.69
CA ILE A 460 6.32 20.88 -30.69
C ILE A 460 6.59 19.92 -29.54
N ASP A 461 7.86 19.72 -29.24
CA ASP A 461 8.29 19.03 -28.04
C ASP A 461 8.41 20.05 -26.90
N PHE A 462 7.87 19.72 -25.74
CA PHE A 462 7.89 20.61 -24.57
C PHE A 462 7.97 19.80 -23.28
N ASP A 463 8.54 20.41 -22.25
CA ASP A 463 8.60 19.85 -20.91
C ASP A 463 7.26 20.14 -20.21
N SER A 464 6.48 19.11 -19.90
CA SER A 464 5.22 19.24 -19.16
C SER A 464 5.43 19.24 -17.65
N GLN A 465 6.56 18.67 -17.22
CA GLN A 465 7.13 18.74 -15.88
C GLN A 465 8.59 18.27 -15.93
N LYS A 466 9.33 18.42 -14.82
CA LYS A 466 10.72 17.94 -14.72
C LYS A 466 10.81 16.48 -15.15
N HIS A 467 11.75 16.16 -16.05
CA HIS A 467 11.98 14.82 -16.63
C HIS A 467 10.90 14.26 -17.57
N VAL A 468 9.76 14.93 -17.75
CA VAL A 468 8.68 14.50 -18.64
C VAL A 468 8.58 15.47 -19.82
N ARG A 469 9.05 15.00 -20.97
CA ARG A 469 8.99 15.73 -22.23
C ARG A 469 7.91 15.10 -23.11
N LEU A 470 6.91 15.90 -23.48
CA LEU A 470 5.80 15.49 -24.32
C LEU A 470 5.93 16.10 -25.71
N ARG A 471 5.28 15.47 -26.69
CA ARG A 471 5.11 16.01 -28.04
C ARG A 471 3.64 16.41 -28.22
N ALA A 472 3.41 17.66 -28.62
CA ALA A 472 2.11 18.14 -29.07
C ALA A 472 2.09 18.26 -30.59
N TYR A 473 1.04 17.72 -31.20
CA TYR A 473 0.74 17.90 -32.62
C TYR A 473 -0.28 19.01 -32.78
N ILE A 474 0.03 19.98 -33.64
CA ILE A 474 -0.78 21.18 -33.85
C ILE A 474 -1.07 21.28 -35.33
N ALA A 475 -2.35 21.38 -35.67
CA ALA A 475 -2.83 21.60 -37.02
C ALA A 475 -3.61 22.92 -37.07
N HIS A 476 -3.34 23.77 -38.06
CA HIS A 476 -4.07 25.02 -38.23
C HIS A 476 -3.99 25.54 -39.68
N ARG A 477 -4.94 26.39 -40.08
CA ARG A 477 -4.87 27.08 -41.37
C ARG A 477 -3.58 27.89 -41.54
N LYS A 478 -3.00 27.87 -42.75
CA LYS A 478 -1.91 28.76 -43.14
C LYS A 478 -2.28 30.22 -42.95
N GLY A 479 -1.36 30.99 -42.35
CA GLY A 479 -1.54 32.43 -42.10
C GLY A 479 -2.36 32.77 -40.84
N LEU A 480 -2.83 31.78 -40.07
CA LEU A 480 -3.51 32.02 -38.80
C LEU A 480 -2.57 32.68 -37.78
N ARG A 481 -2.97 33.82 -37.22
CA ARG A 481 -2.20 34.55 -36.20
C ARG A 481 -2.90 34.60 -34.84
N ASN A 482 -4.20 34.91 -34.82
CA ASN A 482 -5.00 35.08 -33.61
C ASN A 482 -6.22 34.15 -33.67
N PRO A 483 -6.09 32.89 -33.22
CA PRO A 483 -7.21 31.96 -33.19
C PRO A 483 -8.28 32.45 -32.20
N SER A 484 -9.54 32.50 -32.63
CA SER A 484 -10.68 32.72 -31.74
C SER A 484 -11.07 31.46 -30.96
N ARG A 485 -10.57 30.28 -31.38
CA ARG A 485 -10.84 28.98 -30.77
C ARG A 485 -9.61 28.07 -30.88
N VAL A 486 -9.34 27.31 -29.82
CA VAL A 486 -8.34 26.24 -29.79
C VAL A 486 -9.05 24.99 -29.29
N ASP A 487 -9.04 23.93 -30.11
CA ASP A 487 -9.54 22.62 -29.72
C ASP A 487 -8.37 21.76 -29.24
N LEU A 488 -8.43 21.31 -27.98
CA LEU A 488 -7.46 20.40 -27.40
C LEU A 488 -8.05 18.99 -27.34
N GLU A 489 -7.45 18.06 -28.07
CA GLU A 489 -7.83 16.65 -28.03
C GLU A 489 -6.77 15.83 -27.31
N VAL A 490 -7.16 15.16 -26.22
CA VAL A 490 -6.31 14.17 -25.53
C VAL A 490 -6.69 12.79 -26.04
N LEU A 491 -5.80 12.19 -26.82
CA LEU A 491 -6.07 10.93 -27.51
C LEU A 491 -5.55 9.74 -26.69
N ASN A 492 -6.37 8.70 -26.55
CA ASN A 492 -5.88 7.40 -26.10
C ASN A 492 -5.17 6.67 -27.25
N GLU A 493 -4.55 5.53 -26.97
CA GLU A 493 -3.78 4.75 -27.95
C GLU A 493 -4.57 4.36 -29.19
N SER A 494 -5.85 3.97 -29.03
CA SER A 494 -6.73 3.60 -30.15
C SER A 494 -7.04 4.79 -31.05
N TYR A 495 -7.38 5.94 -30.45
CA TYR A 495 -7.60 7.16 -31.22
C TYR A 495 -6.32 7.67 -31.88
N TRP A 496 -5.18 7.60 -31.19
CA TRP A 496 -3.89 7.98 -31.76
C TRP A 496 -3.52 7.12 -32.97
N THR A 497 -3.66 5.79 -32.85
CA THR A 497 -3.47 4.84 -33.96
C THR A 497 -4.36 5.16 -35.15
N LYS A 498 -5.63 5.53 -34.89
CA LYS A 498 -6.56 5.94 -35.95
C LYS A 498 -6.11 7.24 -36.64
N TYR A 499 -5.61 8.22 -35.88
CA TYR A 499 -5.05 9.46 -36.44
C TYR A 499 -3.83 9.18 -37.32
N LEU A 500 -2.91 8.31 -36.87
CA LEU A 500 -1.75 7.87 -37.64
C LEU A 500 -2.16 7.19 -38.95
N HIS A 501 -3.13 6.28 -38.93
CA HIS A 501 -3.63 5.67 -40.17
C HIS A 501 -4.29 6.66 -41.13
N LEU A 502 -4.95 7.72 -40.61
CA LEU A 502 -5.64 8.70 -41.43
C LEU A 502 -4.67 9.67 -42.12
N GLY A 503 -3.69 10.20 -41.40
CA GLY A 503 -2.78 11.21 -41.95
C GLY A 503 -1.47 10.65 -42.55
N ARG A 504 -1.19 9.33 -42.46
CA ARG A 504 0.07 8.76 -42.96
C ARG A 504 0.33 8.96 -44.44
N PHE A 505 -0.65 9.39 -45.24
CA PHE A 505 -0.44 9.71 -46.66
C PHE A 505 -0.20 11.21 -46.92
N ALA A 506 -0.64 12.07 -46.00
CA ALA A 506 -0.44 13.52 -46.11
C ALA A 506 0.84 13.95 -45.41
N PHE A 507 1.27 13.20 -44.39
CA PHE A 507 2.36 13.56 -43.48
C PHE A 507 3.36 12.41 -43.27
N THR A 508 3.52 11.51 -44.26
CA THR A 508 4.35 10.30 -44.17
C THR A 508 5.76 10.58 -43.67
N ASP A 509 6.41 11.61 -44.24
CA ASP A 509 7.81 11.94 -43.97
C ASP A 509 8.05 12.36 -42.51
N VAL A 510 7.05 12.95 -41.86
CA VAL A 510 7.14 13.46 -40.48
C VAL A 510 6.55 12.50 -39.44
N TRP A 511 5.88 11.43 -39.87
CA TRP A 511 5.27 10.42 -38.99
C TRP A 511 6.03 9.10 -38.92
N GLN A 512 7.18 8.98 -39.58
CA GLN A 512 7.98 7.74 -39.61
C GLN A 512 8.22 7.12 -38.22
N GLU A 513 8.61 7.93 -37.23
CA GLU A 513 8.84 7.47 -35.86
C GLU A 513 7.55 6.93 -35.20
N GLU A 514 6.46 7.69 -35.31
CA GLU A 514 5.17 7.34 -34.69
C GLU A 514 4.51 6.13 -35.35
N LEU A 515 4.59 6.03 -36.68
CA LEU A 515 4.11 4.88 -37.44
C LEU A 515 4.86 3.62 -37.04
N LYS A 516 6.19 3.71 -36.89
CA LYS A 516 7.03 2.62 -36.40
C LYS A 516 6.66 2.21 -34.98
N LEU A 517 6.47 3.16 -34.07
CA LEU A 517 6.06 2.89 -32.68
C LEU A 517 4.68 2.21 -32.61
N ALA A 518 3.75 2.61 -33.47
CA ALA A 518 2.41 2.03 -33.55
C ALA A 518 2.33 0.72 -34.37
N GLY A 519 3.45 0.25 -34.93
CA GLY A 519 3.47 -0.93 -35.80
C GLY A 519 2.67 -0.76 -37.10
N ILE A 520 2.51 0.48 -37.56
CA ILE A 520 1.77 0.82 -38.78
C ILE A 520 2.76 0.88 -39.94
N ASP A 521 2.54 0.03 -40.94
CA ASP A 521 3.28 0.12 -42.20
C ASP A 521 2.90 1.40 -42.95
N ALA A 522 3.90 2.24 -43.22
CA ALA A 522 3.76 3.51 -43.91
C ALA A 522 3.32 3.34 -45.37
N ASP A 523 3.68 2.21 -46.00
CA ASP A 523 3.50 1.95 -47.43
C ASP A 523 2.16 1.27 -47.76
N LEU A 524 1.40 0.87 -46.75
CA LEU A 524 0.10 0.22 -46.97
C LEU A 524 -0.89 1.16 -47.71
N PRO A 525 -1.64 0.67 -48.70
CA PRO A 525 -2.60 1.48 -49.46
C PRO A 525 -3.67 2.12 -48.56
N VAL A 526 -4.02 3.38 -48.84
CA VAL A 526 -5.08 4.10 -48.11
C VAL A 526 -6.41 3.97 -48.85
N SER A 527 -7.45 3.50 -48.15
CA SER A 527 -8.79 3.32 -48.71
C SER A 527 -9.46 4.65 -49.08
N LYS A 528 -10.39 4.62 -50.05
CA LYS A 528 -11.22 5.80 -50.40
C LYS A 528 -11.96 6.37 -49.18
N LYS A 529 -12.39 5.51 -48.24
CA LYS A 529 -13.06 5.91 -46.99
C LYS A 529 -12.14 6.74 -46.10
N GLN A 530 -10.88 6.35 -45.95
CA GLN A 530 -9.89 7.09 -45.17
C GLN A 530 -9.54 8.43 -45.81
N LYS A 531 -9.39 8.48 -47.15
CA LYS A 531 -9.17 9.74 -47.87
C LYS A 531 -10.33 10.73 -47.67
N LYS A 532 -11.58 10.25 -47.77
CA LYS A 532 -12.77 11.07 -47.51
C LYS A 532 -12.82 11.55 -46.06
N ALA A 533 -12.47 10.71 -45.09
CA ALA A 533 -12.42 11.08 -43.69
C ALA A 533 -11.36 12.16 -43.40
N LEU A 534 -10.18 12.08 -44.02
CA LEU A 534 -9.17 13.13 -43.88
C LEU A 534 -9.65 14.44 -44.52
N ALA A 535 -10.25 14.41 -45.71
CA ALA A 535 -10.76 15.61 -46.36
C ALA A 535 -11.80 16.35 -45.50
N VAL A 536 -12.71 15.61 -44.86
CA VAL A 536 -13.69 16.18 -43.90
C VAL A 536 -12.98 16.83 -42.70
N HIS A 537 -11.89 16.24 -42.23
CA HIS A 537 -11.14 16.78 -41.09
C HIS A 537 -10.32 18.02 -41.48
N MET A 538 -9.71 18.03 -42.68
CA MET A 538 -9.01 19.19 -43.22
C MET A 538 -9.94 20.37 -43.47
N GLU A 539 -11.16 20.13 -43.94
CA GLU A 539 -12.15 21.19 -44.15
C GLU A 539 -12.55 21.87 -42.83
N LYS A 540 -12.56 21.14 -41.71
CA LYS A 540 -12.78 21.76 -40.38
C LYS A 540 -11.63 22.66 -39.93
N MET A 541 -10.45 22.52 -40.51
CA MET A 541 -9.24 23.27 -40.13
C MET A 541 -8.93 24.44 -41.06
N ARG A 542 -9.59 24.53 -42.21
CA ARG A 542 -9.51 25.64 -43.17
C ARG A 542 -10.43 26.78 -42.75
#